data_AF-A0A1D6KP38-F1
#
_entry.id   AF-A0A1D6KP38-F1
#
_cell.length_a   1.000
_cell.length_b   1.000
_cell.length_c   1.000
_cell.angle_alpha   90.00
_cell.angle_beta   90.00
_cell.angle_gamma   90.00
#
_symmetry.space_group_name_H-M   'P 1'
#
loop_
_entity.id
_entity.type
_entity.pdbx_description
1 polymer ?
#
loop_
_entity_poly.entity_id
_entity_poly.type
_entity_poly.pdbx_seq_one_letter_code
_entity_poly.pdbx_strand_id
1 'polypeptide(L)'
;MRITFSAHKDLNIKFQSHRSRDYTNPYLPVNQTAIEGIVQPTVGPDGKVKEPESNVLLASIENMQYAVTVDVLHTVFSAFGAVQKIAMFEKNGGMQALIQYPERCRSS
;
A
#
# COMPACT_ATOMS: atom_id res chain seq x y z
N MET A 1 -0.06 -15.41 -2.92
CA MET A 1 0.21 -13.99 -2.61
C MET A 1 1.71 -13.76 -2.67
N ARG A 2 2.16 -12.72 -3.35
CA ARG A 2 3.59 -12.36 -3.48
C ARG A 2 3.82 -10.99 -2.85
N ILE A 3 4.78 -10.87 -1.94
CA ILE A 3 5.14 -9.59 -1.30
C ILE A 3 6.50 -9.15 -1.80
N THR A 4 6.61 -7.90 -2.24
CA THR A 4 7.86 -7.28 -2.68
C THR A 4 7.97 -5.88 -2.10
N PHE A 5 9.17 -5.32 -2.01
CA PHE A 5 9.30 -3.91 -1.70
C PHE A 5 8.68 -3.06 -2.82
N SER A 6 7.96 -2.02 -2.42
CA SER A 6 7.41 -1.08 -3.38
C SER A 6 8.49 -0.10 -3.85
N ALA A 7 8.37 0.35 -5.10
CA ALA A 7 9.11 1.53 -5.58
C ALA A 7 8.67 2.82 -4.88
N HIS A 8 7.50 2.81 -4.24
CA HIS A 8 6.97 3.95 -3.47
C HIS A 8 7.62 4.04 -2.10
N LYS A 9 7.97 5.27 -1.69
CA LYS A 9 8.43 5.57 -0.32
C LYS A 9 7.30 6.03 0.59
N ASP A 10 6.25 6.62 0.04
CA ASP A 10 5.07 7.07 0.78
C ASP A 10 3.79 6.80 -0.01
N LEU A 11 2.70 6.55 0.71
CA LEU A 11 1.34 6.49 0.20
C LEU A 11 0.59 7.78 0.52
N ASN A 12 0.12 8.48 -0.52
CA ASN A 12 -0.73 9.64 -0.36
C ASN A 12 -2.21 9.24 -0.47
N ILE A 13 -2.87 9.08 0.68
CA ILE A 13 -4.30 8.76 0.72
C ILE A 13 -5.07 10.06 1.00
N LYS A 14 -5.81 10.53 -0.01
CA LYS A 14 -6.63 11.76 0.10
C LYS A 14 -8.06 11.47 0.57
N PHE A 15 -8.53 10.25 0.35
CA PHE A 15 -9.89 9.83 0.66
C PHE A 15 -9.88 8.44 1.26
N GLN A 16 -10.77 8.24 2.24
CA GLN A 16 -11.05 6.92 2.78
C GLN A 16 -12.07 6.22 1.90
N SER A 17 -11.77 5.00 1.46
CA SER A 17 -12.65 4.20 0.60
C SER A 17 -12.57 2.71 0.97
N HIS A 18 -13.32 1.86 0.26
CA HIS A 18 -13.20 0.40 0.37
C HIS A 18 -11.85 -0.13 -0.14
N ARG A 19 -11.08 0.69 -0.88
CA ARG A 19 -9.77 0.32 -1.44
C ARG A 19 -8.60 1.09 -0.80
N SER A 20 -8.85 2.20 -0.12
CA SER A 20 -7.80 3.04 0.48
C SER A 20 -8.15 3.48 1.88
N ARG A 21 -7.23 3.30 2.83
CA ARG A 21 -7.41 3.71 4.21
C ARG A 21 -6.12 4.24 4.80
N ASP A 22 -6.24 5.40 5.42
CA ASP A 22 -5.17 6.05 6.16
C ASP A 22 -5.53 5.96 7.64
N TYR A 23 -4.78 5.17 8.39
CA TYR A 23 -4.99 4.96 9.82
C TYR A 23 -4.33 6.05 10.67
N THR A 24 -3.52 6.92 10.06
CA THR A 24 -2.84 8.03 10.74
C THR A 24 -3.66 9.31 10.71
N ASN A 25 -4.60 9.44 9.78
CA ASN A 25 -5.49 10.60 9.67
C ASN A 25 -6.98 10.19 9.57
N PRO A 26 -7.70 10.14 10.71
CA PRO A 26 -9.12 9.78 10.72
C PRO A 26 -10.04 10.87 10.16
N TYR A 27 -9.55 12.08 9.93
CA TYR A 27 -10.36 13.22 9.45
C TYR A 27 -10.50 13.28 7.93
N LEU A 28 -9.92 12.33 7.21
CA LEU A 28 -10.02 12.31 5.75
C LEU A 28 -11.46 12.00 5.31
N PRO A 29 -11.97 12.74 4.31
CA PRO A 29 -13.32 12.52 3.80
C PRO A 29 -13.48 11.09 3.26
N VAL A 30 -14.60 10.46 3.59
CA VAL A 30 -14.97 9.16 3.05
C VAL A 30 -15.53 9.37 1.66
N ASN A 31 -14.86 8.83 0.64
CA ASN A 31 -15.33 8.86 -0.73
C ASN A 31 -15.30 7.43 -1.29
N GLN A 32 -16.48 6.85 -1.45
CA GLN A 32 -16.66 5.47 -1.92
C GLN A 32 -16.30 5.31 -3.42
N THR A 33 -16.13 6.41 -4.15
CA THR A 33 -15.87 6.44 -5.59
C THR A 33 -14.44 6.89 -5.93
N ALA A 34 -13.68 7.41 -4.97
CA ALA A 34 -12.36 7.98 -5.25
C ALA A 34 -11.29 6.90 -5.51
N ILE A 35 -11.03 6.65 -6.79
CA ILE A 35 -9.82 5.98 -7.29
C ILE A 35 -8.82 7.01 -7.83
N GLU A 36 -8.45 8.02 -7.07
CA GLU A 36 -7.49 9.03 -7.55
C GLU A 36 -6.48 9.37 -6.46
N GLY A 37 -5.33 8.71 -6.49
CA GLY A 37 -4.25 9.01 -5.55
C GLY A 37 -3.09 8.04 -5.45
N ILE A 38 -2.91 7.07 -6.36
CA ILE A 38 -1.61 6.40 -6.47
C ILE A 38 -0.89 7.09 -7.62
N VAL A 39 -0.14 8.14 -7.28
CA VAL A 39 0.82 8.73 -8.22
C VAL A 39 1.69 7.59 -8.77
N GLN A 40 1.61 7.35 -10.07
CA GLN A 40 2.44 6.38 -10.77
C GLN A 40 3.91 6.60 -10.39
N PRO A 41 4.68 5.54 -10.10
CA PRO A 41 6.11 5.71 -9.91
C PRO A 41 6.70 6.16 -11.25
N THR A 42 7.32 7.33 -11.27
CA THR A 42 8.20 7.75 -12.35
C THR A 42 9.33 6.73 -12.42
N VAL A 43 9.37 5.97 -13.52
CA VAL A 43 10.48 5.06 -13.82
C VAL A 43 11.73 5.91 -14.05
N GLY A 44 12.68 5.85 -13.13
CA GLY A 44 14.00 6.44 -13.30
C GLY A 44 14.84 5.59 -14.28
N PRO A 45 15.51 6.19 -15.27
CA PRO A 45 16.21 5.46 -16.34
C PRO A 45 17.57 4.82 -15.98
N ASP A 46 17.93 4.62 -14.71
CA ASP A 46 19.24 4.07 -14.34
C ASP A 46 19.12 2.74 -13.57
N GLY A 47 19.46 1.65 -14.27
CA GLY A 47 19.33 0.25 -13.84
C GLY A 47 20.30 -0.19 -12.73
N LYS A 48 20.33 0.53 -11.60
CA LYS A 48 21.07 0.13 -10.40
C LYS A 48 20.08 -0.08 -9.25
N VAL A 49 19.67 -1.33 -9.04
CA VAL A 49 18.83 -1.75 -7.91
C VAL A 49 19.67 -1.68 -6.64
N LYS A 50 19.75 -0.47 -6.07
CA LYS A 50 20.06 -0.30 -4.66
C LYS A 50 18.70 -0.42 -3.98
N GLU A 51 18.39 -1.58 -3.40
CA GLU A 51 17.08 -1.84 -2.78
C GLU A 51 16.75 -0.65 -1.87
N PRO A 52 15.80 0.21 -2.26
CA PRO A 52 15.44 1.30 -1.40
C PRO A 52 14.81 0.65 -0.18
N GLU A 53 15.27 1.05 0.99
CA GLU A 53 14.64 0.82 2.29
C GLU A 53 13.24 1.47 2.31
N SER A 54 12.36 1.01 1.42
CA SER A 54 11.00 1.47 1.21
C SER A 54 10.14 0.91 2.33
N ASN A 55 9.58 1.81 3.14
CA ASN A 55 8.64 1.46 4.20
C ASN A 55 7.24 1.09 3.66
N VAL A 56 7.12 1.02 2.33
CA VAL A 56 5.93 0.56 1.62
C VAL A 56 6.18 -0.81 1.02
N LEU A 57 5.36 -1.78 1.40
CA LEU A 57 5.32 -3.11 0.80
C LEU A 57 4.30 -3.13 -0.33
N LEU A 58 4.67 -3.75 -1.44
CA LEU A 58 3.77 -4.11 -2.53
C LEU A 58 3.36 -5.58 -2.38
N ALA A 59 2.11 -5.81 -2.06
CA ALA A 59 1.47 -7.10 -2.05
C ALA A 59 0.75 -7.33 -3.38
N SER A 60 1.14 -8.37 -4.10
CA SER A 60 0.42 -8.88 -5.27
C SER A 60 -0.46 -10.05 -4.85
N ILE A 61 -1.77 -9.87 -4.99
CA ILE A 61 -2.78 -10.87 -4.70
C ILE A 61 -3.16 -11.54 -6.01
N GLU A 62 -2.71 -12.78 -6.16
CA GLU A 62 -3.04 -13.66 -7.29
C GLU A 62 -4.15 -14.62 -6.84
N ASN A 63 -5.03 -15.02 -7.77
CA ASN A 63 -6.10 -15.99 -7.52
C ASN A 63 -7.10 -15.54 -6.43
N MET A 64 -7.75 -14.38 -6.63
CA MET A 64 -8.81 -13.88 -5.75
C MET A 64 -10.04 -14.79 -5.80
N GLN A 65 -10.04 -15.87 -5.03
CA GLN A 65 -11.23 -16.71 -4.83
C GLN A 65 -12.26 -16.01 -3.93
N TYR A 66 -11.84 -14.98 -3.18
CA TYR A 66 -12.67 -14.16 -2.30
C TYR A 66 -12.34 -12.69 -2.46
N ALA A 67 -13.34 -11.83 -2.25
CA ALA A 67 -13.16 -10.38 -2.25
C ALA A 67 -12.25 -9.97 -1.09
N VAL A 68 -11.03 -9.53 -1.41
CA VAL A 68 -10.08 -8.99 -0.43
C VAL A 68 -10.44 -7.54 -0.16
N THR A 69 -10.62 -7.18 1.11
CA THR A 69 -10.88 -5.82 1.57
C THR A 69 -9.65 -5.24 2.29
N VAL A 70 -9.64 -3.91 2.46
CA VAL A 70 -8.59 -3.23 3.22
C VAL A 70 -8.49 -3.76 4.65
N ASP A 71 -9.60 -4.09 5.30
CA ASP A 71 -9.61 -4.61 6.68
C ASP A 71 -8.93 -5.98 6.80
N VAL A 72 -9.10 -6.86 5.82
CA VAL A 72 -8.43 -8.17 5.79
C VAL A 72 -6.92 -7.97 5.67
N LEU A 73 -6.49 -7.10 4.74
CA LEU A 73 -5.07 -6.79 4.59
C LEU A 73 -4.52 -6.16 5.88
N HIS A 74 -5.23 -5.21 6.47
CA HIS A 74 -4.84 -4.59 7.73
C HIS A 74 -4.66 -5.63 8.83
N THR A 75 -5.59 -6.56 9.00
CA THR A 75 -5.49 -7.63 10.01
C THR A 75 -4.25 -8.49 9.80
N VAL A 76 -3.99 -8.93 8.57
CA VAL A 76 -2.83 -9.79 8.25
C VAL A 76 -1.51 -9.05 8.44
N PHE A 77 -1.43 -7.80 7.98
CA PHE A 77 -0.20 -7.00 8.04
C PHE A 77 0.06 -6.42 9.44
N SER A 78 -1.00 -6.17 10.22
CA SER A 78 -0.88 -5.76 11.62
C SER A 78 -0.11 -6.78 12.47
N ALA A 79 -0.11 -8.06 12.08
CA ALA A 79 0.71 -9.08 12.73
C ALA A 79 2.23 -8.83 12.64
N PHE A 80 2.69 -8.02 11.67
CA PHE A 80 4.11 -7.72 11.44
C PHE A 80 4.51 -6.31 11.94
N GLY A 81 3.54 -5.45 12.26
CA GLY A 81 3.79 -4.10 12.77
C GLY A 81 2.57 -3.19 12.63
N ALA A 82 2.65 -1.97 13.18
CA ALA A 82 1.58 -1.00 13.06
C ALA A 82 1.45 -0.53 11.61
N VAL A 83 0.33 -0.81 10.95
CA VAL A 83 0.11 -0.36 9.56
C VAL A 83 -0.39 1.08 9.58
N GLN A 84 0.26 1.98 8.84
CA GLN A 84 -0.17 3.37 8.73
C GLN A 84 -1.18 3.58 7.61
N LYS A 85 -0.90 3.04 6.42
CA LYS A 85 -1.69 3.33 5.22
C LYS A 85 -1.79 2.09 4.35
N ILE A 86 -2.96 1.87 3.76
CA ILE A 86 -3.22 0.78 2.82
C ILE A 86 -3.91 1.36 1.59
N ALA A 87 -3.43 0.99 0.40
CA ALA A 87 -4.08 1.32 -0.87
C ALA A 87 -4.11 0.09 -1.78
N MET A 88 -5.29 -0.25 -2.29
CA MET A 88 -5.50 -1.39 -3.19
C MET A 88 -5.90 -0.91 -4.58
N PHE A 89 -5.40 -1.59 -5.60
CA PHE A 89 -5.67 -1.27 -7.00
C PHE A 89 -5.52 -2.52 -7.87
N GLU A 90 -6.15 -2.51 -9.03
CA GLU A 90 -6.02 -3.58 -10.01
C GLU A 90 -4.89 -3.21 -10.98
N LYS A 91 -3.94 -4.12 -11.22
CA LYS A 91 -2.82 -3.93 -12.15
C LYS A 91 -2.57 -5.22 -12.92
N ASN A 92 -2.46 -5.12 -14.25
CA ASN A 92 -2.22 -6.27 -15.15
C ASN A 92 -3.23 -7.43 -14.95
N GLY A 93 -4.50 -7.13 -14.65
CA GLY A 93 -5.53 -8.14 -14.42
C GLY A 93 -5.44 -8.88 -13.08
N GLY A 94 -4.53 -8.47 -12.19
CA GLY A 94 -4.45 -8.94 -10.81
C GLY A 94 -4.68 -7.82 -9.80
N MET A 95 -5.02 -8.18 -8.56
CA MET A 95 -5.16 -7.19 -7.50
C MET A 95 -3.83 -6.98 -6.79
N GLN A 96 -3.47 -5.73 -6.59
CA GLN A 96 -2.27 -5.32 -5.87
C GLN A 96 -2.66 -4.39 -4.72
N ALA A 97 -1.88 -4.44 -3.65
CA ALA A 97 -2.03 -3.58 -2.50
C ALA A 97 -0.68 -3.02 -2.07
N LEU A 98 -0.67 -1.76 -1.69
CA LEU A 98 0.45 -1.08 -1.08
C LEU A 98 0.17 -0.90 0.39
N ILE A 99 1.12 -1.27 1.24
CA ILE A 99 1.01 -1.22 2.70
C ILE A 99 2.19 -0.44 3.23
N GLN A 100 1.94 0.72 3.84
CA GLN A 100 2.97 1.54 4.46
C GLN A 100 3.02 1.31 5.95
N TYR A 101 4.22 1.03 6.45
CA TYR A 101 4.54 1.01 7.87
C TYR A 101 5.11 2.36 8.31
N PRO A 102 5.11 2.68 9.62
CA PRO A 102 5.95 3.76 10.12
C PRO A 102 7.39 3.45 9.78
N GLU A 103 8.11 4.46 9.28
CA GLU A 103 9.56 4.40 9.14
C GLU A 103 10.12 3.78 10.41
N ARG A 104 10.88 2.69 10.28
CA ARG A 104 11.45 2.06 11.46
C ARG A 104 12.22 3.12 12.23
N CYS A 105 11.85 3.32 13.49
CA CYS A 105 12.78 3.85 14.48
C CYS A 105 14.03 2.99 14.37
N ARG A 106 15.06 3.59 13.77
CA ARG A 106 16.40 3.03 13.65
C ARG A 106 16.94 3.03 15.08
N SER A 107 16.64 1.99 15.86
CA SER A 107 17.29 1.79 17.15
C SER A 107 18.77 1.58 16.85
N SER A 108 19.53 2.67 16.98
CA SER A 108 20.99 2.65 17.14
C SER A 108 21.31 2.37 18.60
#